data_AF-A0A931YI74-F1
#
_entry.id   AF-A0A931YI74-F1
#
_cell.length_a   1.000
_cell.length_b   1.000
_cell.length_c   1.000
_cell.angle_alpha   90.00
_cell.angle_beta   90.00
_cell.angle_gamma   90.00
#
_symmetry.space_group_name_H-M   'P 1'
#
loop_
_entity.id
_entity.type
_entity.pdbx_description
1 polymer ?
#
loop_
_entity_poly.entity_id
_entity_poly.type
_entity_poly.pdbx_seq_one_letter_code
_entity_poly.pdbx_strand_id
1 'polypeptide(L)'
;MVRRTRLGLILVSTLVLLPMSPALAAAQATPGSPAKAGAVVYVRARGGGVLPEAIRERLRTVPNVGHVESFLEGKASDGVRVIGVEPSPTLHLRSGNEILPVAIVQGRGFEAGDAPEAMVVGKTFAQKNKTALGLSIPAMLTKNHFPPIIVGGQGFAIVGIYATGDPNTDDQVLVLLPTAQKLLNQPGRVSGLYILPAASAEQVTSDLRRALGTRAEATPLPRRGP
;
A
#
# COMPACT_ATOMS: atom_id res chain seq x y z
N MET A 1 -0.36 16.25 91.33
CA MET A 1 -1.81 15.96 91.21
C MET A 1 -2.32 16.63 89.94
N VAL A 2 -3.40 16.09 89.35
CA VAL A 2 -4.03 16.46 88.06
C VAL A 2 -3.41 15.79 86.82
N ARG A 3 -3.96 14.61 86.53
CA ARG A 3 -3.86 13.87 85.26
C ARG A 3 -4.60 14.63 84.14
N ARG A 4 -4.05 14.63 82.92
CA ARG A 4 -4.83 14.84 81.70
C ARG A 4 -4.42 13.83 80.63
N THR A 5 -5.30 12.85 80.47
CA THR A 5 -5.39 11.85 79.41
C THR A 5 -5.64 12.53 78.07
N ARG A 6 -4.94 12.14 76.99
CA ARG A 6 -5.36 12.43 75.61
C ARG A 6 -5.47 11.13 74.83
N LEU A 7 -6.70 10.86 74.39
CA LEU A 7 -7.12 9.79 73.52
C LEU A 7 -6.47 9.92 72.14
N GLY A 8 -6.11 8.78 71.55
CA GLY A 8 -5.72 8.66 70.16
C GLY A 8 -6.90 8.80 69.21
N LEU A 9 -6.64 9.40 68.06
CA LEU A 9 -7.54 9.47 66.92
C LEU A 9 -6.91 8.64 65.79
N ILE A 10 -7.50 7.48 65.50
CA ILE A 10 -7.16 6.63 64.36
C ILE A 10 -8.00 7.09 63.18
N LEU A 11 -7.35 7.52 62.10
CA LEU A 11 -7.98 7.87 60.84
C LEU A 11 -8.37 6.57 60.11
N VAL A 12 -9.67 6.31 59.97
CA VAL A 12 -10.18 5.24 59.11
C VAL A 12 -10.45 5.83 57.74
N SER A 13 -9.62 5.47 56.76
CA SER A 13 -9.84 5.80 55.34
C SER A 13 -10.95 4.92 54.77
N THR A 14 -12.11 5.52 54.52
CA THR A 14 -13.21 4.88 53.79
C THR A 14 -12.89 4.90 52.30
N LEU A 15 -12.54 3.74 51.74
CA LEU A 15 -12.38 3.52 50.31
C LEU A 15 -13.78 3.45 49.66
N VAL A 16 -14.16 4.49 48.92
CA VAL A 16 -15.39 4.51 48.12
C VAL A 16 -15.14 3.68 46.85
N LEU A 17 -15.71 2.47 46.79
CA LEU A 17 -15.83 1.70 45.53
C LEU A 17 -16.87 2.38 44.65
N LEU A 18 -16.43 2.99 43.55
CA LEU A 18 -17.31 3.36 42.44
C LEU A 18 -17.65 2.10 41.62
N PRO A 19 -18.93 1.87 41.25
CA PRO A 19 -19.29 0.79 40.34
C PRO A 19 -18.73 1.09 38.94
N MET A 20 -17.94 0.15 38.40
CA MET A 20 -17.49 0.20 37.01
C MET A 20 -18.67 -0.07 36.08
N SER A 21 -18.89 0.84 35.13
CA SER A 21 -19.87 0.71 34.05
C SER A 21 -19.60 -0.54 33.19
N PRO A 22 -20.62 -1.34 32.84
CA PRO A 22 -20.49 -2.43 31.88
C PRO A 22 -20.63 -1.86 30.47
N ALA A 23 -19.56 -1.28 29.95
CA ALA A 23 -19.50 -0.81 28.56
C ALA A 23 -18.10 -0.98 27.99
N LEU A 24 -17.62 -2.22 27.91
CA LEU A 24 -16.53 -2.61 27.02
C LEU A 24 -16.48 -4.14 26.86
N ALA A 25 -17.53 -4.71 26.27
CA ALA A 25 -17.55 -6.12 25.87
C ALA A 25 -17.88 -6.21 24.37
N ALA A 26 -17.06 -5.56 23.54
CA ALA A 26 -17.02 -5.76 22.10
C ALA A 26 -15.73 -5.13 21.53
N ALA A 27 -14.62 -5.88 21.60
CA ALA A 27 -13.46 -5.79 20.70
C ALA A 27 -12.27 -6.53 21.31
N GLN A 28 -12.34 -7.85 21.32
CA GLN A 28 -11.13 -8.68 21.33
C GLN A 28 -11.25 -9.70 20.20
N ALA A 29 -11.26 -9.18 18.97
CA ALA A 29 -10.67 -9.91 17.86
C ALA A 29 -9.17 -9.63 17.96
N THR A 30 -8.43 -10.55 18.58
CA THR A 30 -6.97 -10.55 18.57
C THR A 30 -6.54 -10.51 17.09
N PRO A 31 -5.80 -9.49 16.63
CA PRO A 31 -5.19 -9.56 15.31
C PRO A 31 -4.26 -10.76 15.34
N GLY A 32 -4.52 -11.73 14.45
CA GLY A 32 -3.64 -12.86 14.26
C GLY A 32 -2.20 -12.37 14.14
N SER A 33 -1.31 -13.07 14.85
CA SER A 33 0.13 -13.05 14.67
C SER A 33 0.51 -12.70 13.23
N PRO A 34 1.52 -11.82 12.99
CA PRO A 34 1.94 -11.50 11.63
C PRO A 34 2.25 -12.80 10.92
N ALA A 35 1.46 -13.13 9.90
CA ALA A 35 1.70 -14.28 9.06
C ALA A 35 3.15 -14.17 8.57
N LYS A 36 3.97 -15.21 8.82
CA LYS A 36 5.29 -15.41 8.18
C LYS A 36 5.19 -14.90 6.75
N ALA A 37 6.00 -13.89 6.38
CA ALA A 37 6.01 -13.20 5.09
C ALA A 37 5.02 -13.81 4.06
N GLY A 38 3.74 -13.44 4.20
CA GLY A 38 2.66 -14.16 3.54
C GLY A 38 2.77 -14.02 2.02
N ALA A 39 2.57 -15.12 1.29
CA ALA A 39 2.48 -15.07 -0.16
C ALA A 39 1.32 -14.16 -0.59
N VAL A 40 1.55 -13.39 -1.65
CA VAL A 40 0.54 -12.53 -2.28
C VAL A 40 -0.07 -13.30 -3.45
N VAL A 41 -1.38 -13.30 -3.60
CA VAL A 41 -2.00 -13.91 -4.80
C VAL A 41 -2.07 -12.87 -5.90
N TYR A 42 -1.37 -13.14 -7.00
CA TYR A 42 -1.37 -12.29 -8.18
C TYR A 42 -2.45 -12.74 -9.15
N VAL A 43 -3.33 -11.80 -9.52
CA VAL A 43 -4.42 -12.02 -10.47
C VAL A 43 -4.15 -11.24 -11.75
N ARG A 44 -4.26 -11.88 -12.92
CA ARG A 44 -4.13 -11.22 -14.23
C ARG A 44 -5.02 -11.84 -15.29
N ALA A 45 -5.17 -11.15 -16.43
CA ALA A 45 -5.86 -11.69 -17.59
C ALA A 45 -5.15 -12.95 -18.11
N ARG A 46 -5.94 -14.00 -18.41
CA ARG A 46 -5.40 -15.21 -19.01
C ARG A 46 -4.92 -14.90 -20.44
N GLY A 47 -3.69 -15.28 -20.78
CA GLY A 47 -3.07 -14.98 -22.07
C GLY A 47 -2.41 -13.60 -22.17
N GLY A 48 -2.36 -12.84 -21.07
CA GLY A 48 -1.85 -11.47 -21.05
C GLY A 48 -2.91 -10.43 -21.40
N GLY A 49 -2.56 -9.15 -21.25
CA GLY A 49 -3.46 -8.02 -21.49
C GLY A 49 -4.04 -7.41 -20.21
N VAL A 50 -5.21 -6.78 -20.33
CA VAL A 50 -5.82 -6.00 -19.26
C VAL A 50 -7.21 -6.52 -18.86
N LEU A 51 -7.51 -6.45 -17.57
CA LEU A 51 -8.80 -6.75 -16.96
C LEU A 51 -9.65 -5.48 -16.80
N PRO A 52 -10.99 -5.58 -16.79
CA PRO A 52 -11.84 -4.50 -16.30
C PRO A 52 -11.56 -4.23 -14.82
N GLU A 53 -11.36 -2.98 -14.44
CA GLU A 53 -11.10 -2.59 -13.03
C GLU A 53 -12.23 -3.03 -12.09
N ALA A 54 -13.47 -3.03 -12.59
CA ALA A 54 -14.66 -3.49 -11.86
C ALA A 54 -14.57 -4.93 -11.32
N ILE A 55 -13.63 -5.75 -11.82
CA ILE A 55 -13.37 -7.08 -11.27
C ILE A 55 -12.95 -7.02 -9.79
N ARG A 56 -12.33 -5.91 -9.36
CA ARG A 56 -11.89 -5.71 -7.97
C ARG A 56 -13.02 -5.88 -6.97
N GLU A 57 -14.15 -5.22 -7.19
CA GLU A 57 -15.29 -5.29 -6.26
C GLU A 57 -15.84 -6.71 -6.14
N ARG A 58 -15.84 -7.45 -7.26
CA ARG A 58 -16.21 -8.86 -7.25
C ARG A 58 -15.22 -9.70 -6.43
N LEU A 59 -13.92 -9.46 -6.57
CA LEU A 59 -12.90 -10.23 -5.83
C LEU A 59 -12.94 -9.97 -4.32
N ARG A 60 -13.33 -8.77 -3.88
CA ARG A 60 -13.52 -8.45 -2.46
C ARG A 60 -14.60 -9.29 -1.79
N THR A 61 -15.55 -9.82 -2.56
CA THR A 61 -16.62 -10.70 -2.03
C THR A 61 -16.21 -12.16 -1.92
N VAL A 62 -15.02 -12.52 -2.41
CA VAL A 62 -14.53 -13.91 -2.35
C VAL A 62 -14.05 -14.23 -0.93
N PRO A 63 -14.39 -15.39 -0.36
CA PRO A 63 -13.94 -15.78 0.97
C PRO A 63 -12.42 -15.65 1.14
N ASN A 64 -12.00 -15.19 2.32
CA ASN A 64 -10.60 -15.08 2.72
C ASN A 64 -9.75 -14.10 1.89
N VAL A 65 -10.35 -13.33 0.98
CA VAL A 65 -9.69 -12.16 0.38
C VAL A 65 -9.62 -11.05 1.43
N GLY A 66 -8.41 -10.65 1.82
CA GLY A 66 -8.20 -9.60 2.83
C GLY A 66 -8.15 -8.22 2.22
N HIS A 67 -7.14 -7.97 1.38
CA HIS A 67 -6.98 -6.69 0.69
C HIS A 67 -6.69 -6.92 -0.80
N VAL A 68 -7.15 -5.99 -1.64
CA VAL A 68 -7.04 -6.05 -3.09
C VAL A 68 -6.46 -4.74 -3.60
N GLU A 69 -5.29 -4.81 -4.21
CA GLU A 69 -4.61 -3.68 -4.84
C GLU A 69 -4.64 -3.85 -6.36
N SER A 70 -5.27 -2.91 -7.05
CA SER A 70 -5.28 -2.86 -8.52
C SER A 70 -4.02 -2.16 -9.03
N PHE A 71 -3.49 -2.63 -10.17
CA PHE A 71 -2.43 -1.90 -10.86
C PHE A 71 -2.55 -1.98 -12.38
N LEU A 72 -2.01 -0.97 -13.05
CA LEU A 72 -1.87 -0.93 -14.51
C LEU A 72 -0.41 -0.65 -14.87
N GLU A 73 0.23 -1.57 -15.57
CA GLU A 73 1.61 -1.41 -16.04
C GLU A 73 1.65 -1.16 -17.55
N GLY A 74 2.53 -0.27 -18.00
CA GLY A 74 2.73 0.02 -19.40
C GLY A 74 3.91 0.93 -19.68
N LYS A 75 4.04 1.37 -20.94
CA LYS A 75 5.00 2.39 -21.34
C LYS A 75 4.25 3.61 -21.86
N ALA A 76 4.61 4.79 -21.39
CA ALA A 76 4.14 6.04 -21.97
C ALA A 76 4.73 6.27 -23.37
N SER A 77 4.24 7.28 -24.10
CA SER A 77 4.65 7.56 -25.49
C SER A 77 6.13 7.94 -25.65
N ASP A 78 6.76 8.42 -24.59
CA ASP A 78 8.20 8.71 -24.49
C ASP A 78 9.04 7.50 -24.04
N GLY A 79 8.43 6.34 -23.86
CA GLY A 79 9.08 5.09 -23.49
C GLY A 79 9.29 4.88 -21.98
N VAL A 80 8.90 5.84 -21.13
CA VAL A 80 8.99 5.70 -19.67
C VAL A 80 8.05 4.57 -19.21
N ARG A 81 8.56 3.65 -18.37
CA ARG A 81 7.72 2.63 -17.72
C ARG A 81 6.88 3.29 -16.63
N VAL A 82 5.56 3.15 -16.75
CA VAL A 82 4.57 3.73 -15.84
C VAL A 82 3.81 2.60 -15.18
N ILE A 83 3.62 2.71 -13.87
CA ILE A 83 2.69 1.86 -13.11
C ILE A 83 1.65 2.75 -12.44
N GLY A 84 0.40 2.53 -12.83
CA GLY A 84 -0.78 3.06 -12.15
C GLY A 84 -1.08 2.25 -10.91
N VAL A 85 -1.19 2.92 -9.78
CA VAL A 85 -1.44 2.31 -8.47
C VAL A 85 -2.49 3.10 -7.70
N GLU A 86 -3.11 2.46 -6.73
CA GLU A 86 -3.99 3.12 -5.78
C GLU A 86 -3.20 3.58 -4.55
N PRO A 87 -3.63 4.65 -3.86
CA PRO A 87 -3.07 5.00 -2.57
C PRO A 87 -3.19 3.81 -1.60
N SER A 88 -2.05 3.27 -1.17
CA SER A 88 -1.97 2.13 -0.24
C SER A 88 -0.77 2.31 0.69
N PRO A 89 -0.92 1.98 2.00
CA PRO A 89 0.21 1.96 2.93
C PRO A 89 1.17 0.79 2.67
N THR A 90 0.76 -0.22 1.89
CA THR A 90 1.51 -1.46 1.69
C THR A 90 1.75 -1.76 0.22
N LEU A 91 2.22 -0.77 -0.53
CA LEU A 91 2.38 -0.92 -1.98
C LEU A 91 3.38 -2.02 -2.36
N HIS A 92 2.99 -2.84 -3.33
CA HIS A 92 3.76 -3.97 -3.84
C HIS A 92 4.02 -3.84 -5.34
N LEU A 93 5.21 -4.26 -5.77
CA LEU A 93 5.57 -4.34 -7.18
C LEU A 93 6.13 -5.71 -7.50
N ARG A 94 5.80 -6.23 -8.69
CA ARG A 94 6.33 -7.50 -9.16
C ARG A 94 7.71 -7.34 -9.77
N SER A 95 8.63 -8.23 -9.43
CA SER A 95 9.91 -8.43 -10.13
C SER A 95 10.08 -9.91 -10.44
N GLY A 96 10.09 -10.26 -11.72
CA GLY A 96 10.07 -11.67 -12.15
C GLY A 96 8.88 -12.43 -11.56
N ASN A 97 9.20 -13.43 -10.72
CA ASN A 97 8.25 -14.31 -10.03
C ASN A 97 8.05 -13.93 -8.54
N GLU A 98 8.53 -12.77 -8.13
CA GLU A 98 8.44 -12.32 -6.74
C GLU A 98 7.64 -11.01 -6.62
N ILE A 99 7.08 -10.80 -5.44
CA ILE A 99 6.51 -9.52 -5.03
C ILE A 99 7.47 -8.82 -4.07
N LEU A 100 7.84 -7.60 -4.44
CA LEU A 100 8.73 -6.73 -3.68
C LEU A 100 7.92 -5.66 -2.94
N PRO A 101 8.19 -5.43 -1.64
CA PRO A 101 7.65 -4.27 -0.94
C PRO A 101 8.25 -2.98 -1.50
N VAL A 102 7.42 -1.95 -1.63
CA VAL A 102 7.86 -0.61 -1.98
C VAL A 102 8.13 0.19 -0.72
N ALA A 103 9.38 0.60 -0.52
CA ALA A 103 9.77 1.50 0.56
C ALA A 103 9.96 2.91 0.03
N ILE A 104 9.29 3.89 0.63
CA ILE A 104 9.56 5.31 0.36
C ILE A 104 10.85 5.69 1.06
N VAL A 105 11.87 6.04 0.28
CA VAL A 105 13.20 6.42 0.80
C VAL A 105 13.35 7.93 0.93
N GLN A 106 12.48 8.70 0.27
CA GLN A 106 12.45 10.16 0.32
C GLN A 106 11.05 10.68 -0.02
N GLY A 107 10.61 11.75 0.66
CA GLY A 107 9.26 12.31 0.47
C GLY A 107 8.18 11.45 1.11
N ARG A 108 7.06 11.26 0.42
CA ARG A 108 5.92 10.45 0.89
C ARG A 108 5.35 9.54 -0.22
N GLY A 109 4.53 8.58 0.20
CA GLY A 109 3.70 7.79 -0.72
C GLY A 109 2.47 8.58 -1.19
N PHE A 110 1.63 7.93 -1.99
CA PHE A 110 0.34 8.49 -2.37
C PHE A 110 -0.63 8.51 -1.20
N GLU A 111 -1.39 9.59 -1.11
CA GLU A 111 -2.45 9.80 -0.13
C GLU A 111 -3.82 9.93 -0.83
N ALA A 112 -4.89 9.68 -0.10
CA ALA A 112 -6.23 9.92 -0.60
C ALA A 112 -6.42 11.44 -0.84
N GLY A 113 -6.76 11.82 -2.06
CA GLY A 113 -6.92 13.23 -2.46
C GLY A 113 -5.71 13.86 -3.13
N ASP A 114 -4.64 13.10 -3.34
CA ASP A 114 -3.54 13.57 -4.19
C ASP A 114 -4.03 13.97 -5.60
N ALA A 115 -3.40 15.01 -6.15
CA ALA A 115 -3.68 15.49 -7.49
C ALA A 115 -3.32 14.42 -8.55
N PRO A 116 -4.01 14.38 -9.71
CA PRO A 116 -3.67 13.46 -10.80
C PRO A 116 -2.22 13.55 -11.29
N GLU A 117 -1.59 14.71 -11.10
CA GLU A 117 -0.19 15.01 -11.46
C GLU A 117 0.82 14.59 -10.38
N ALA A 118 0.39 13.99 -9.27
CA ALA A 118 1.31 13.43 -8.28
C ALA A 118 2.02 12.19 -8.84
N MET A 119 3.34 12.09 -8.62
CA MET A 119 4.16 10.98 -9.07
C MET A 119 5.17 10.54 -8.01
N VAL A 120 5.36 9.24 -7.89
CA VAL A 120 6.40 8.63 -7.04
C VAL A 120 7.38 7.90 -7.94
N VAL A 121 8.67 8.25 -7.88
CA VAL A 121 9.68 7.74 -8.84
C VAL A 121 10.57 6.68 -8.21
N GLY A 122 10.97 5.68 -9.00
CA GLY A 122 11.92 4.68 -8.51
C GLY A 122 13.32 5.26 -8.36
N LYS A 123 14.09 4.77 -7.38
CA LYS A 123 15.43 5.28 -7.06
C LYS A 123 16.37 5.24 -8.26
N THR A 124 16.36 4.15 -9.05
CA THR A 124 17.17 4.03 -10.26
C THR A 124 16.74 5.04 -11.33
N PHE A 125 15.43 5.22 -11.50
CA PHE A 125 14.90 6.23 -12.43
C PHE A 125 15.35 7.64 -12.03
N ALA A 126 15.27 7.96 -10.74
CA ALA A 126 15.71 9.24 -10.20
C ALA A 126 17.21 9.50 -10.44
N GLN A 127 18.03 8.46 -10.27
CA GLN A 127 19.47 8.47 -10.55
C GLN A 127 19.80 8.78 -12.00
N LYS A 128 19.20 8.03 -12.92
CA LYS A 128 19.47 8.19 -14.36
C LYS A 128 19.05 9.55 -14.88
N ASN A 129 17.89 10.03 -14.43
CA ASN A 129 17.33 11.30 -14.91
C ASN A 129 17.86 12.51 -14.13
N LYS A 130 18.77 12.30 -13.17
CA LYS A 130 19.29 13.33 -12.26
C LYS A 130 18.16 14.11 -11.57
N THR A 131 17.02 13.46 -11.36
CA THR A 131 15.86 14.04 -10.71
C THR A 131 16.07 13.87 -9.21
N ALA A 132 16.61 14.92 -8.60
CA ALA A 132 16.66 15.16 -7.16
C ALA A 132 17.49 14.21 -6.26
N LEU A 133 18.56 13.60 -6.77
CA LEU A 133 19.61 13.13 -5.86
C LEU A 133 20.49 14.30 -5.45
N GLY A 134 20.37 14.71 -4.19
CA GLY A 134 21.25 15.72 -3.58
C GLY A 134 20.57 16.91 -2.93
N LEU A 135 19.23 17.00 -2.92
CA LEU A 135 18.53 18.00 -2.12
C LEU A 135 18.31 17.44 -0.71
N SER A 136 19.01 18.02 0.26
CA SER A 136 18.82 17.74 1.69
C SER A 136 17.38 18.06 2.11
N ILE A 137 16.84 17.32 3.08
CA ILE A 137 15.46 17.47 3.61
C ILE A 137 15.08 18.95 3.88
N PRO A 138 15.97 19.83 4.41
CA PRO A 138 15.66 21.25 4.59
C PRO A 138 15.54 22.05 3.27
N ALA A 139 16.24 21.66 2.21
CA ALA A 139 16.10 22.28 0.88
C ALA A 139 14.77 21.90 0.20
N MET A 140 14.25 20.71 0.52
CA MET A 140 12.94 20.23 0.04
C MET A 140 11.76 20.96 0.69
N LEU A 141 11.90 21.37 1.95
CA LEU A 141 10.89 22.13 2.69
C LEU A 141 10.87 23.63 2.31
N THR A 142 11.92 24.13 1.66
CA THR A 142 12.09 25.56 1.32
C THR A 142 11.94 25.86 -0.17
N LYS A 143 12.13 24.87 -1.06
CA LYS A 143 11.81 24.98 -2.49
C LYS A 143 10.84 23.87 -2.88
N ASN A 144 9.55 24.21 -2.80
CA ASN A 144 8.38 23.35 -3.03
C ASN A 144 8.23 22.72 -4.43
N HIS A 145 9.26 22.67 -5.29
CA HIS A 145 9.09 22.14 -6.64
C HIS A 145 10.32 21.36 -7.07
N PHE A 146 10.19 20.03 -7.08
CA PHE A 146 10.92 19.24 -8.07
C PHE A 146 10.60 19.83 -9.45
N PRO A 147 11.57 20.01 -10.36
CA PRO A 147 11.22 20.36 -11.72
C PRO A 147 10.25 19.30 -12.24
N PRO A 148 9.13 19.70 -12.88
CA PRO A 148 8.14 18.74 -13.32
C PRO A 148 8.79 17.78 -14.30
N ILE A 149 8.55 16.48 -14.09
CA ILE A 149 8.94 15.48 -15.08
C ILE A 149 7.81 15.39 -16.09
N ILE A 150 8.15 15.50 -17.36
CA ILE A 150 7.20 15.25 -18.43
C ILE A 150 7.17 13.74 -18.71
N VAL A 151 5.99 13.13 -18.55
CA VAL A 151 5.73 11.74 -18.90
C VAL A 151 4.52 11.70 -19.83
N GLY A 152 4.69 11.15 -21.02
CA GLY A 152 3.62 11.07 -22.02
C GLY A 152 3.06 12.44 -22.43
N GLY A 153 3.88 13.50 -22.38
CA GLY A 153 3.47 14.88 -22.67
C GLY A 153 2.76 15.61 -21.52
N GLN A 154 2.57 14.96 -20.36
CA GLN A 154 1.98 15.55 -19.16
C GLN A 154 3.05 15.83 -18.11
N GLY A 155 2.99 17.00 -17.45
CA GLY A 155 3.89 17.34 -16.35
C GLY A 155 3.44 16.76 -15.02
N PHE A 156 4.39 16.22 -14.25
CA PHE A 156 4.16 15.59 -12.96
C PHE A 156 4.98 16.23 -11.85
N ALA A 157 4.37 16.40 -10.68
CA ALA A 157 5.03 16.76 -9.44
C ALA A 157 5.49 15.51 -8.71
N ILE A 158 6.80 15.40 -8.44
CA ILE A 158 7.35 14.29 -7.67
C ILE A 158 6.98 14.51 -6.20
N VAL A 159 6.28 13.54 -5.59
CA VAL A 159 5.93 13.58 -4.16
C VAL A 159 6.78 12.61 -3.32
N GLY A 160 7.45 11.65 -3.96
CA GLY A 160 8.35 10.72 -3.30
C GLY A 160 9.27 9.96 -4.23
N ILE A 161 10.29 9.34 -3.63
CA ILE A 161 11.19 8.39 -4.27
C ILE A 161 11.06 7.07 -3.53
N TYR A 162 10.90 5.97 -4.27
CA TYR A 162 10.82 4.64 -3.71
C TYR A 162 12.00 3.75 -4.08
N ALA A 163 12.21 2.70 -3.29
CA ALA A 163 13.13 1.62 -3.60
C ALA A 163 12.50 0.27 -3.23
N THR A 164 12.81 -0.75 -4.02
CA THR A 164 12.44 -2.15 -3.81
C THR A 164 13.64 -3.05 -3.58
N GLY A 165 14.85 -2.53 -3.81
CA GLY A 165 16.09 -3.31 -3.79
C GLY A 165 16.39 -4.03 -5.10
N ASP A 166 15.48 -3.98 -6.08
CA ASP A 166 15.73 -4.44 -7.45
C ASP A 166 15.89 -3.24 -8.40
N PRO A 167 17.08 -3.06 -9.03
CA PRO A 167 17.32 -1.91 -9.88
C PRO A 167 16.39 -1.80 -11.09
N ASN A 168 15.86 -2.92 -11.60
CA ASN A 168 14.96 -2.93 -12.75
C ASN A 168 13.56 -2.46 -12.35
N THR A 169 13.04 -2.94 -11.23
CA THR A 169 11.79 -2.44 -10.63
C THR A 169 11.93 -1.00 -10.15
N ASP A 170 13.12 -0.56 -9.72
CA ASP A 170 13.36 0.84 -9.31
C ASP A 170 13.56 1.81 -10.50
N ASP A 171 13.47 1.33 -11.74
CA ASP A 171 13.68 2.11 -12.97
C ASP A 171 12.36 2.40 -13.72
N GLN A 172 11.34 2.79 -12.95
CA GLN A 172 10.00 3.13 -13.44
C GLN A 172 9.34 4.15 -12.52
N VAL A 173 8.25 4.75 -13.00
CA VAL A 173 7.48 5.74 -12.23
C VAL A 173 6.13 5.18 -11.82
N LEU A 174 5.67 5.57 -10.64
CA LEU A 174 4.34 5.29 -10.13
C LEU A 174 3.50 6.56 -10.26
N VAL A 175 2.27 6.42 -10.74
CA VAL A 175 1.25 7.47 -10.77
C VAL A 175 -0.06 6.91 -10.23
N LEU A 176 -1.02 7.77 -9.93
CA LEU A 176 -2.37 7.31 -9.56
C LEU A 176 -2.98 6.47 -10.70
N LEU A 177 -3.71 5.41 -10.35
CA LEU A 177 -4.30 4.47 -11.31
C LEU A 177 -5.14 5.17 -12.40
N PRO A 178 -6.04 6.12 -12.10
CA PRO A 178 -6.77 6.87 -13.14
C PRO A 178 -5.85 7.64 -14.08
N THR A 179 -4.74 8.18 -13.57
CA THR A 179 -3.74 8.87 -14.40
C THR A 179 -3.05 7.90 -15.35
N ALA A 180 -2.63 6.73 -14.88
CA ALA A 180 -2.05 5.71 -15.76
C ALA A 180 -3.03 5.23 -16.82
N GLN A 181 -4.30 5.02 -16.46
CA GLN A 181 -5.35 4.64 -17.41
C GLN A 181 -5.50 5.68 -18.53
N LYS A 182 -5.42 6.97 -18.21
CA LYS A 182 -5.41 8.05 -19.21
C LYS A 182 -4.13 8.02 -20.05
N LEU A 183 -2.96 7.98 -19.42
CA LEU A 183 -1.66 7.98 -20.12
C LEU A 183 -1.48 6.80 -21.08
N LEU A 184 -2.00 5.63 -20.71
CA LEU A 184 -1.84 4.40 -21.47
C LEU A 184 -3.03 4.12 -22.40
N ASN A 185 -4.03 5.02 -22.46
CA ASN A 185 -5.26 4.85 -23.21
C ASN A 185 -6.01 3.54 -22.87
N GLN A 186 -6.19 3.30 -21.56
CA GLN A 186 -6.79 2.09 -20.98
C GLN A 186 -7.86 2.47 -19.91
N PRO A 187 -8.92 3.22 -20.28
CA PRO A 187 -9.90 3.71 -19.31
C PRO A 187 -10.63 2.55 -18.61
N GLY A 188 -10.64 2.55 -17.27
CA GLY A 188 -11.31 1.52 -16.46
C GLY A 188 -10.70 0.12 -16.60
N ARG A 189 -9.42 0.04 -16.99
CA ARG A 189 -8.68 -1.22 -17.15
C ARG A 189 -7.47 -1.28 -16.22
N VAL A 190 -7.07 -2.50 -15.87
CA VAL A 190 -5.92 -2.80 -15.01
C VAL A 190 -5.13 -3.97 -15.62
N SER A 191 -3.82 -4.02 -15.42
CA SER A 191 -3.00 -5.17 -15.86
C SER A 191 -3.21 -6.38 -14.96
N GLY A 192 -3.49 -6.13 -13.67
CA GLY A 192 -3.73 -7.17 -12.69
C GLY A 192 -4.10 -6.62 -11.33
N LEU A 193 -4.19 -7.53 -10.36
CA LEU A 193 -4.45 -7.23 -8.97
C LEU A 193 -3.50 -8.03 -8.07
N TYR A 194 -3.04 -7.42 -6.99
CA TYR A 194 -2.40 -8.11 -5.88
C TYR A 194 -3.42 -8.35 -4.78
N ILE A 195 -3.48 -9.58 -4.29
CA ILE A 195 -4.38 -9.98 -3.22
C ILE A 195 -3.53 -10.33 -2.00
N LEU A 196 -3.72 -9.59 -0.92
CA LEU A 196 -3.20 -9.94 0.40
C LEU A 196 -4.25 -10.84 1.07
N PRO A 197 -3.98 -12.15 1.18
CA PRO A 197 -4.96 -13.10 1.69
C PRO A 197 -5.13 -12.96 3.21
N ALA A 198 -6.36 -13.15 3.70
CA ALA A 198 -6.66 -13.28 5.13
C ALA A 198 -6.49 -14.73 5.65
N ALA A 199 -6.34 -15.69 4.74
CA ALA A 199 -6.02 -17.10 5.01
C ALA A 199 -4.77 -17.53 4.23
N SER A 200 -4.55 -18.84 4.05
CA SER A 200 -3.43 -19.32 3.22
C SER A 200 -3.60 -18.89 1.76
N ALA A 201 -2.49 -18.58 1.09
CA ALA A 201 -2.51 -18.13 -0.30
C ALA A 201 -3.03 -19.23 -1.24
N GLU A 202 -2.82 -20.50 -0.92
CA GLU A 202 -3.31 -21.65 -1.68
C GLU A 202 -4.84 -21.73 -1.63
N GLN A 203 -5.43 -21.56 -0.45
CA GLN A 203 -6.89 -21.57 -0.27
C GLN A 203 -7.52 -20.39 -1.04
N VAL A 204 -7.00 -19.18 -0.85
CA VAL A 204 -7.47 -17.98 -1.55
C VAL A 204 -7.30 -18.12 -3.06
N THR A 205 -6.21 -18.71 -3.54
CA THR A 205 -6.01 -18.98 -4.97
C THR A 205 -7.09 -19.90 -5.52
N SER A 206 -7.45 -20.96 -4.79
CA SER A 206 -8.53 -21.89 -5.19
C SER A 206 -9.89 -21.17 -5.25
N ASP A 207 -10.21 -20.37 -4.24
CA ASP A 207 -11.45 -19.59 -4.17
C ASP A 207 -11.53 -18.57 -5.33
N LEU A 208 -10.44 -17.85 -5.59
CA LEU A 208 -10.33 -16.90 -6.69
C LEU A 208 -10.48 -17.58 -8.04
N ARG A 209 -9.86 -18.74 -8.28
CA ARG A 209 -10.00 -19.47 -9.56
C ARG A 209 -11.45 -19.86 -9.84
N ARG A 210 -12.18 -20.30 -8.81
CA ARG A 210 -13.62 -20.58 -8.94
C ARG A 210 -14.41 -19.32 -9.27
N ALA A 211 -14.10 -18.20 -8.61
CA ALA A 211 -14.78 -16.93 -8.85
C ALA A 211 -14.46 -16.31 -10.22
N LEU A 212 -13.22 -16.45 -10.70
CA LEU A 212 -12.73 -15.83 -11.95
C LEU A 212 -13.12 -16.61 -13.21
N GLY A 213 -13.33 -17.93 -13.09
CA GLY A 213 -13.59 -18.80 -14.22
C GLY A 213 -12.42 -18.83 -15.21
N THR A 214 -12.71 -18.72 -16.51
CA THR A 214 -11.70 -18.83 -17.59
C THR A 214 -11.07 -17.49 -18.00
N ARG A 215 -11.53 -16.36 -17.44
CA ARG A 215 -11.15 -15.00 -17.88
C ARG A 215 -9.81 -14.54 -17.32
N ALA A 216 -9.43 -15.05 -16.17
CA ALA A 216 -8.25 -14.64 -15.44
C ALA A 216 -7.56 -15.84 -14.80
N GLU A 217 -6.34 -15.64 -14.38
CA GLU A 217 -5.56 -16.60 -13.62
C GLU A 217 -5.11 -15.98 -12.30
N ALA A 218 -5.09 -16.81 -11.26
CA ALA A 218 -4.63 -16.47 -9.93
C ALA A 218 -3.45 -17.38 -9.58
N THR A 219 -2.35 -16.78 -9.16
CA THR A 219 -1.09 -17.47 -8.87
C THR A 219 -0.51 -16.92 -7.56
N PRO A 220 -0.22 -17.78 -6.56
CA PRO A 220 0.49 -17.33 -5.38
C PRO A 220 1.93 -16.99 -5.76
N LEU A 221 2.40 -15.82 -5.34
CA LEU A 221 3.77 -15.39 -5.50
C LEU A 221 4.42 -15.22 -4.12
N PRO A 222 5.68 -15.66 -3.97
CA PRO A 222 6.44 -15.41 -2.75
C PRO A 222 6.61 -13.89 -2.58
N ARG A 223 6.44 -13.44 -1.34
CA ARG A 223 6.77 -12.08 -0.93
C ARG A 223 8.18 -12.06 -0.42
N ARG A 224 9.02 -11.18 -0.98
CA ARG A 224 10.35 -10.97 -0.44
C ARG A 224 10.24 -10.32 0.94
N GLY A 225 10.99 -10.85 1.91
CA GLY A 225 11.12 -10.22 3.21
C GLY A 225 11.75 -8.82 3.08
N PRO A 226 11.54 -7.95 4.08
CA PRO A 226 12.25 -6.67 4.18
C PRO A 226 13.76 -6.87 4.32
#